data_AF-K1U1J7-F1
#
_entry.id   AF-K1U1J7-F1
#
_cell.length_a   1.000
_cell.length_b   1.000
_cell.length_c   1.000
_cell.angle_alpha   90.00
_cell.angle_beta   90.00
_cell.angle_gamma   90.00
#
_symmetry.space_group_name_H-M   'P 1'
#
loop_
_entity.id
_entity.type
_entity.pdbx_description
1 polymer ?
#
loop_
_entity_poly.entity_id
_entity_poly.type
_entity_poly.pdbx_seq_one_letter_code
_entity_poly.pdbx_strand_id
1 'polypeptide(L)'
;MLNLYGNSFFHIYIGARFRQMGLKNRKIMSVDYGYLEDKDFMDCYQKAGNACNNNNNGIEGMMRGIVRLLTLIPIIVVGIAILGTMNIFIVIAILICSVLQFVVSNKTNAYCKKKVWDPLAPWWRRHNYLSYTTSDFEAAKDIRMFGIADWLTEKFRVLNKERYAAQKKNSRIWAVSAVINAVLWAGVQAAVYAWLLYSVVTGSMTIGNFTLYLASSMTFFDYYKSTAYRC
;
A
#
# COMPACT_ATOMS: atom_id res chain seq x y z
N MET A 1 16.62 16.05 2.12
CA MET A 1 15.94 16.88 1.11
C MET A 1 16.03 16.22 -0.27
N LEU A 2 15.18 15.22 -0.57
CA LEU A 2 15.08 14.58 -1.90
C LEU A 2 13.60 14.46 -2.32
N ASN A 3 12.90 15.60 -2.34
CA ASN A 3 11.49 15.69 -2.75
C ASN A 3 11.31 16.44 -4.09
N LEU A 4 12.40 16.59 -4.85
CA LEU A 4 12.40 17.34 -6.12
C LEU A 4 11.86 16.50 -7.30
N TYR A 5 12.09 15.19 -7.31
CA TYR A 5 11.63 14.32 -8.41
C TYR A 5 10.13 14.02 -8.41
N GLY A 6 9.48 13.99 -7.24
CA GLY A 6 8.05 13.68 -7.13
C GLY A 6 7.13 14.79 -7.67
N ASN A 7 7.57 16.05 -7.53
CA ASN A 7 6.79 17.23 -7.94
C ASN A 7 7.09 17.67 -9.39
N SER A 8 8.31 17.51 -9.90
CA SER A 8 8.61 17.91 -11.28
C SER A 8 7.81 17.12 -12.32
N PHE A 9 7.57 15.82 -12.11
CA PHE A 9 6.79 14.98 -13.03
C PHE A 9 5.29 14.91 -12.69
N PHE A 10 4.84 15.65 -11.67
CA PHE A 10 3.47 15.63 -11.18
C PHE A 10 2.44 15.94 -12.26
N HIS A 11 2.76 16.91 -13.13
CA HIS A 11 1.91 17.30 -14.25
C HIS A 11 1.73 16.19 -15.29
N ILE A 12 2.75 15.35 -15.52
CA ILE A 12 2.66 14.20 -16.45
C ILE A 12 1.75 13.11 -15.87
N TYR A 13 1.96 12.78 -14.60
CA TYR A 13 1.16 11.81 -13.85
C TYR A 13 -0.33 12.18 -13.85
N ILE A 14 -0.59 13.44 -13.52
CA ILE A 14 -1.94 14.00 -13.52
C ILE A 14 -2.52 14.06 -14.93
N GLY A 15 -1.75 14.49 -15.93
CA GLY A 15 -2.20 14.55 -17.33
C GLY A 15 -2.63 13.19 -17.85
N ALA A 16 -1.88 12.13 -17.54
CA ALA A 16 -2.25 10.75 -17.89
C ALA A 16 -3.57 10.33 -17.24
N ARG A 17 -3.78 10.65 -15.96
CA ARG A 17 -5.02 10.37 -15.23
C ARG A 17 -6.22 11.15 -15.80
N PHE A 18 -6.06 12.45 -16.05
CA PHE A 18 -7.12 13.27 -16.65
C PHE A 18 -7.51 12.77 -18.05
N ARG A 19 -6.53 12.34 -18.85
CA ARG A 19 -6.81 11.74 -20.17
C ARG A 19 -7.67 10.49 -20.04
N GLN A 20 -7.36 9.58 -19.11
CA GLN A 20 -8.18 8.39 -18.86
C GLN A 20 -9.57 8.75 -18.35
N MET A 21 -9.66 9.73 -17.45
CA MET A 21 -10.95 10.22 -16.94
C MET A 21 -11.82 10.79 -18.07
N GLY A 22 -11.23 11.56 -18.98
CA GLY A 22 -11.90 12.09 -20.17
C GLY A 22 -12.37 10.98 -21.12
N LEU A 23 -11.54 9.97 -21.39
CA LEU A 23 -11.92 8.82 -22.23
C LEU A 23 -13.07 8.01 -21.61
N LYS A 24 -13.00 7.75 -20.30
CA LYS A 24 -14.04 7.06 -19.53
C LYS A 24 -15.36 7.83 -19.59
N ASN A 25 -15.33 9.14 -19.33
CA ASN A 25 -16.51 9.99 -19.36
C ASN A 25 -17.10 10.10 -20.78
N ARG A 26 -16.25 10.22 -21.80
CA ARG A 26 -16.71 10.21 -23.19
C ARG A 26 -17.41 8.89 -23.56
N LYS A 27 -16.89 7.76 -23.10
CA LYS A 27 -17.46 6.45 -23.38
C LYS A 27 -18.86 6.28 -22.77
N ILE A 28 -19.08 6.71 -21.52
CA ILE A 28 -20.42 6.62 -20.91
C ILE A 28 -21.44 7.56 -21.57
N MET A 29 -20.99 8.70 -22.11
CA MET A 29 -21.87 9.62 -22.85
C MET A 29 -22.20 9.15 -24.26
N SER A 30 -21.50 8.14 -24.79
CA SER A 30 -21.67 7.67 -26.18
C SER A 30 -22.26 6.27 -26.30
N VAL A 31 -22.61 5.63 -25.17
CA VAL A 31 -23.25 4.30 -25.18
C VAL A 31 -24.76 4.44 -25.23
N ASP A 32 -25.44 3.41 -25.74
CA ASP A 32 -26.89 3.31 -25.68
C ASP A 32 -27.37 3.29 -24.22
N TYR A 33 -28.53 3.88 -23.97
CA TYR A 33 -29.18 3.93 -22.67
C TYR A 33 -29.35 2.53 -22.06
N GLY A 34 -29.60 1.50 -22.87
CA GLY A 34 -29.72 0.12 -22.38
C GLY A 34 -28.48 -0.39 -21.62
N TYR A 35 -27.28 0.11 -21.94
CA TYR A 35 -26.06 -0.24 -21.20
C TYR A 35 -25.97 0.45 -19.83
N LEU A 36 -26.69 1.54 -19.60
CA LEU A 36 -26.70 2.23 -18.30
C LEU A 36 -27.51 1.44 -17.26
N GLU A 37 -28.44 0.61 -17.71
CA GLU A 37 -29.20 -0.32 -16.87
C GLU A 37 -28.47 -1.66 -16.67
N ASP A 38 -27.51 -1.97 -17.54
CA ASP A 38 -26.70 -3.17 -17.40
C ASP A 38 -25.74 -3.08 -16.22
N LYS A 39 -25.88 -4.05 -15.31
CA LYS A 39 -25.10 -4.12 -14.07
C LYS A 39 -23.60 -4.31 -14.35
N ASP A 40 -23.24 -5.14 -15.31
CA ASP A 40 -21.83 -5.48 -15.58
C ASP A 40 -21.10 -4.31 -16.22
N PHE A 41 -21.78 -3.57 -17.10
CA PHE A 41 -21.29 -2.31 -17.65
C PHE A 41 -21.05 -1.26 -16.56
N MET A 42 -22.02 -1.05 -15.67
CA MET A 42 -21.90 -0.07 -14.58
C MET A 42 -20.83 -0.47 -13.55
N ASP A 43 -20.67 -1.77 -13.26
CA ASP A 43 -19.58 -2.28 -12.43
C ASP A 43 -18.22 -2.03 -13.08
N CYS A 44 -18.11 -2.19 -14.41
CA CYS A 44 -16.91 -1.87 -15.17
C CYS A 44 -16.59 -0.36 -15.13
N TYR A 45 -17.59 0.48 -15.33
CA TYR A 45 -17.46 1.94 -15.23
C TYR A 45 -16.99 2.37 -13.83
N GLN A 46 -17.54 1.77 -12.77
CA GLN A 46 -17.11 2.04 -11.40
C GLN A 46 -15.66 1.61 -11.15
N LYS A 47 -15.23 0.45 -11.67
CA LYS A 47 -13.82 0.02 -11.61
C LYS A 47 -12.89 1.00 -12.32
N ALA A 48 -13.27 1.48 -13.51
CA ALA A 48 -12.52 2.50 -14.24
C ALA A 48 -12.45 3.83 -13.46
N GLY A 49 -13.54 4.20 -12.80
CA GLY A 49 -13.58 5.34 -11.87
C GLY A 49 -12.60 5.18 -10.72
N ASN A 50 -12.60 4.02 -10.05
CA ASN A 50 -11.68 3.71 -8.94
C ASN A 50 -10.20 3.75 -9.36
N ALA A 51 -9.90 3.33 -10.60
CA ALA A 51 -8.56 3.43 -11.17
C ALA A 51 -8.10 4.89 -11.40
N CYS A 52 -9.02 5.82 -11.61
CA CYS A 52 -8.71 7.25 -11.81
C CYS A 52 -8.90 8.09 -10.53
N ASN A 53 -9.31 7.49 -9.41
CA ASN A 53 -9.80 8.22 -8.24
C ASN A 53 -8.67 8.92 -7.45
N ASN A 54 -7.50 8.28 -7.34
CA ASN A 54 -6.42 8.77 -6.49
C ASN A 54 -5.05 8.63 -7.15
N ASN A 55 -4.07 9.35 -6.64
CA ASN A 55 -2.70 9.43 -7.18
C ASN A 55 -1.95 8.10 -7.10
N ASN A 56 -2.36 7.21 -6.20
CA ASN A 56 -1.76 5.89 -6.01
C ASN A 56 -2.49 4.77 -6.78
N ASN A 57 -3.54 5.09 -7.54
CA ASN A 57 -4.37 4.11 -8.23
C ASN A 57 -4.16 4.17 -9.74
N GLY A 58 -4.49 3.06 -10.42
CA GLY A 58 -4.50 2.95 -11.87
C GLY A 58 -3.14 3.30 -12.52
N ILE A 59 -3.20 4.02 -13.63
CA ILE A 59 -2.02 4.39 -14.43
C ILE A 59 -1.09 5.31 -13.64
N GLU A 60 -1.64 6.27 -12.88
CA GLU A 60 -0.83 7.20 -12.10
C GLU A 60 -0.02 6.46 -11.02
N GLY A 61 -0.70 5.58 -10.27
CA GLY A 61 -0.05 4.74 -9.27
C GLY A 61 1.03 3.84 -9.86
N MET A 62 0.76 3.23 -11.02
CA MET A 62 1.74 2.41 -11.73
C MET A 62 2.98 3.20 -12.14
N MET A 63 2.80 4.39 -12.73
CA MET A 63 3.92 5.26 -13.13
C MET A 63 4.77 5.67 -11.93
N ARG A 64 4.14 6.08 -10.83
CA ARG A 64 4.84 6.40 -9.58
C ARG A 64 5.57 5.19 -9.00
N GLY A 65 4.95 4.01 -9.07
CA GLY A 65 5.55 2.74 -8.66
C GLY A 65 6.79 2.41 -9.47
N ILE A 66 6.76 2.58 -10.79
CA ILE A 66 7.91 2.35 -11.67
C ILE A 66 9.06 3.29 -11.32
N VAL A 67 8.82 4.60 -11.18
CA VAL A 67 9.88 5.54 -10.80
C VAL A 67 10.47 5.20 -9.44
N ARG A 68 9.63 4.78 -8.48
CA ARG A 68 10.10 4.33 -7.17
C ARG A 68 10.94 3.05 -7.24
N LEU A 69 10.59 2.10 -8.11
CA LEU A 69 11.40 0.90 -8.33
C LEU A 69 12.75 1.27 -8.94
N LEU A 70 12.75 2.16 -9.94
CA LEU A 70 13.98 2.62 -10.59
C LEU A 70 14.92 3.35 -9.63
N THR A 71 14.40 4.12 -8.66
CA THR A 71 15.24 4.77 -7.65
C THR A 71 15.79 3.81 -6.60
N LEU A 72 15.14 2.67 -6.35
CA LEU A 72 15.59 1.67 -5.39
C LEU A 72 16.71 0.76 -5.95
N ILE A 73 16.73 0.49 -7.26
CA ILE A 73 17.76 -0.34 -7.90
C ILE A 73 19.19 0.12 -7.58
N PRO A 74 19.59 1.40 -7.79
CA PRO A 74 20.97 1.82 -7.53
C PRO A 74 21.32 1.71 -6.03
N ILE A 75 20.38 1.93 -5.13
CA ILE A 75 20.59 1.79 -3.68
C ILE A 75 20.88 0.33 -3.33
N ILE A 76 20.14 -0.60 -3.93
CA ILE A 76 20.36 -2.04 -3.74
C ILE A 76 21.71 -2.46 -4.33
N VAL A 77 22.04 -2.01 -5.54
CA VAL A 77 23.30 -2.34 -6.21
C VAL A 77 24.51 -1.84 -5.42
N VAL A 78 24.48 -0.59 -4.97
CA VAL A 78 25.54 -0.01 -4.13
C VAL A 78 25.61 -0.72 -2.78
N GLY A 79 24.46 -1.02 -2.16
CA GLY A 79 24.40 -1.75 -0.89
C GLY A 79 25.02 -3.16 -1.00
N ILE A 80 24.70 -3.90 -2.06
CA ILE A 80 25.28 -5.23 -2.33
C ILE A 80 26.77 -5.12 -2.65
N ALA A 81 27.20 -4.14 -3.43
CA ALA A 81 28.61 -3.95 -3.76
C ALA A 81 29.45 -3.68 -2.50
N ILE A 82 29.02 -2.76 -1.65
CA ILE A 82 29.73 -2.40 -0.41
C ILE A 82 29.74 -3.59 0.56
N LEU A 83 28.58 -4.20 0.84
CA LEU A 83 28.49 -5.32 1.80
C LEU A 83 29.14 -6.61 1.27
N GLY A 84 29.12 -6.81 -0.05
CA GLY A 84 29.76 -7.93 -0.73
C GLY A 84 31.29 -7.92 -0.62
N THR A 85 31.92 -6.73 -0.55
CA THR A 85 33.36 -6.63 -0.29
C THR A 85 33.78 -7.06 1.12
N MET A 86 32.85 -7.04 2.08
CA MET A 86 33.14 -7.46 3.45
C MET A 86 33.04 -8.97 3.63
N ASN A 87 31.85 -9.52 3.37
CA ASN A 87 31.55 -10.92 3.65
C ASN A 87 30.30 -11.39 2.89
N ILE A 88 30.49 -12.33 1.99
CA ILE A 88 29.42 -12.90 1.17
C ILE A 88 28.31 -13.56 2.01
N PHE A 89 28.65 -14.10 3.19
CA PHE A 89 27.68 -14.76 4.07
C PHE A 89 26.65 -13.79 4.65
N ILE A 90 27.02 -12.52 4.90
CA ILE A 90 26.09 -11.50 5.38
C ILE A 90 25.11 -11.09 4.28
N VAL A 91 25.59 -10.96 3.04
CA VAL A 91 24.74 -10.67 1.88
C VAL A 91 23.71 -11.79 1.68
N ILE A 92 24.15 -13.05 1.81
CA ILE A 92 23.25 -14.21 1.73
C ILE A 92 22.21 -14.17 2.87
N ALA A 93 22.60 -13.85 4.10
CA ALA A 93 21.67 -13.74 5.22
C ALA A 93 20.61 -12.64 5.02
N ILE A 94 21.01 -11.46 4.52
CA ILE A 94 20.09 -10.36 4.17
C ILE A 94 19.12 -10.80 3.06
N LEU A 95 19.62 -11.51 2.04
CA LEU A 95 18.82 -11.99 0.93
C LEU A 95 17.77 -13.01 1.40
N ILE A 96 18.17 -13.99 2.21
CA ILE A 96 17.26 -14.98 2.82
C ILE A 96 16.17 -14.28 3.65
N CYS A 97 16.55 -13.33 4.51
CA CYS A 97 15.58 -12.61 5.33
C CYS A 97 14.62 -11.78 4.49
N SER A 98 15.10 -11.19 3.39
CA SER A 98 14.28 -10.43 2.45
C SER A 98 13.25 -11.33 1.76
N VAL A 99 13.64 -12.54 1.34
CA VAL A 99 12.69 -13.52 0.76
C VAL A 99 11.67 -13.96 1.79
N LEU A 100 12.08 -14.27 3.02
CA LEU A 100 11.16 -14.66 4.09
C LEU A 100 10.14 -13.56 4.39
N GLN A 101 10.58 -12.30 4.49
CA GLN A 101 9.71 -11.15 4.68
C GLN A 101 8.73 -10.96 3.52
N PHE A 102 9.17 -11.16 2.28
CA PHE A 102 8.30 -11.12 1.11
C PHE A 102 7.23 -12.22 1.16
N VAL A 103 7.59 -13.45 1.51
CA VAL A 103 6.65 -14.58 1.63
C VAL A 103 5.62 -14.33 2.73
N VAL A 104 6.06 -13.88 3.91
CA VAL A 104 5.18 -13.55 5.04
C VAL A 104 4.19 -12.44 4.64
N SER A 105 4.69 -11.38 4.01
CA SER A 105 3.86 -10.24 3.60
C SER A 105 2.88 -10.62 2.49
N ASN A 106 3.31 -11.40 1.49
CA ASN A 106 2.45 -11.87 0.41
C ASN A 106 1.34 -12.81 0.92
N LYS A 107 1.69 -13.76 1.81
CA LYS A 107 0.72 -14.67 2.42
C LYS A 107 -0.28 -13.91 3.29
N THR A 108 0.18 -12.93 4.05
CA THR A 108 -0.67 -12.04 4.86
C THR A 108 -1.63 -11.25 3.96
N ASN A 109 -1.13 -10.71 2.85
CA ASN A 109 -1.95 -9.96 1.90
C ASN A 109 -3.04 -10.84 1.26
N ALA A 110 -2.67 -12.03 0.77
CA ALA A 110 -3.62 -12.99 0.21
C ALA A 110 -4.68 -13.42 1.25
N TYR A 111 -4.28 -13.65 2.50
CA TYR A 111 -5.18 -14.01 3.58
C TYR A 111 -6.14 -12.87 3.95
N CYS A 112 -5.63 -11.63 4.07
CA CYS A 112 -6.44 -10.44 4.32
C CYS A 112 -7.45 -10.19 3.19
N LYS A 113 -7.02 -10.32 1.94
CA LYS A 113 -7.89 -10.20 0.76
C LYS A 113 -9.09 -11.16 0.87
N LYS A 114 -8.81 -12.45 1.05
CA LYS A 114 -9.85 -13.49 1.11
C LYS A 114 -10.77 -13.37 2.33
N LYS A 115 -10.23 -13.05 3.51
CA LYS A 115 -10.99 -13.11 4.78
C LYS A 115 -11.56 -11.78 5.26
N VAL A 116 -11.16 -10.67 4.68
CA VAL A 116 -11.62 -9.33 5.08
C VAL A 116 -12.19 -8.57 3.90
N TRP A 117 -11.45 -8.46 2.79
CA TRP A 117 -11.83 -7.56 1.71
C TRP A 117 -12.88 -8.15 0.77
N ASP A 118 -12.78 -9.44 0.42
CA ASP A 118 -13.76 -10.09 -0.48
C ASP A 118 -15.19 -10.10 0.13
N PRO A 119 -15.39 -10.44 1.43
CA PRO A 119 -16.72 -10.36 2.06
C PRO A 119 -17.26 -8.93 2.18
N LEU A 120 -16.37 -7.94 2.20
CA LEU A 120 -16.71 -6.53 2.38
C LEU A 120 -16.95 -5.81 1.04
N ALA A 121 -16.74 -6.47 -0.10
CA ALA A 121 -16.99 -5.91 -1.42
C ALA A 121 -18.40 -5.27 -1.59
N PRO A 122 -19.53 -5.88 -1.14
CA PRO A 122 -20.84 -5.26 -1.29
C PRO A 122 -21.11 -4.13 -0.29
N TRP A 123 -20.29 -4.00 0.76
CA TRP A 123 -20.47 -3.01 1.83
C TRP A 123 -20.47 -1.59 1.28
N TRP A 124 -19.53 -1.27 0.38
CA TRP A 124 -19.39 0.07 -0.21
C TRP A 124 -20.66 0.51 -0.94
N ARG A 125 -21.30 -0.40 -1.69
CA ARG A 125 -22.55 -0.11 -2.42
C ARG A 125 -23.69 0.20 -1.45
N ARG A 126 -23.83 -0.60 -0.39
CA ARG A 126 -24.86 -0.40 0.64
C ARG A 126 -24.64 0.90 1.41
N HIS A 127 -23.39 1.15 1.82
CA HIS A 127 -23.03 2.34 2.57
C HIS A 127 -23.28 3.62 1.77
N ASN A 128 -22.84 3.65 0.50
CA ASN A 128 -23.08 4.80 -0.37
C ASN A 128 -24.56 5.05 -0.60
N TYR A 129 -25.36 4.00 -0.84
CA TYR A 129 -26.80 4.14 -1.01
C TYR A 129 -27.45 4.74 0.24
N LEU A 130 -27.23 4.16 1.42
CA LEU A 130 -27.78 4.69 2.66
C LEU A 130 -27.30 6.12 2.92
N SER A 131 -26.00 6.38 2.76
CA SER A 131 -25.43 7.72 2.98
C SER A 131 -26.07 8.75 2.06
N TYR A 132 -26.22 8.45 0.77
CA TYR A 132 -26.82 9.35 -0.21
C TYR A 132 -28.29 9.61 0.13
N THR A 133 -29.09 8.56 0.36
CA THR A 133 -30.51 8.69 0.73
C THR A 133 -30.71 9.50 2.02
N THR A 134 -29.83 9.36 3.02
CA THR A 134 -29.94 10.14 4.27
C THR A 134 -29.49 11.59 4.15
N SER A 135 -28.67 11.93 3.15
CA SER A 135 -28.16 13.29 2.93
C SER A 135 -28.97 14.06 1.89
N ASP A 136 -29.84 13.39 1.14
CA ASP A 136 -30.67 14.02 0.12
C ASP A 136 -31.86 14.76 0.72
N PHE A 137 -32.08 16.00 0.28
CA PHE A 137 -33.19 16.84 0.72
C PHE A 137 -34.54 16.32 0.20
N GLU A 138 -34.55 15.65 -0.96
CA GLU A 138 -35.78 15.07 -1.52
C GLU A 138 -36.32 13.96 -0.60
N ALA A 139 -35.46 13.05 -0.18
CA ALA A 139 -35.79 11.95 0.73
C ALA A 139 -36.12 12.43 2.16
N ALA A 140 -35.64 13.61 2.57
CA ALA A 140 -35.85 14.13 3.93
C ALA A 140 -37.33 14.38 4.28
N LYS A 141 -38.16 14.74 3.29
CA LYS A 141 -39.61 14.94 3.50
C LYS A 141 -40.30 13.61 3.81
N ASP A 142 -40.02 12.59 3.02
CA ASP A 142 -40.59 11.25 3.20
C ASP A 142 -40.14 10.62 4.51
N ILE A 143 -38.86 10.78 4.87
CA ILE A 143 -38.32 10.27 6.15
C ILE A 143 -39.07 10.86 7.35
N ARG A 144 -39.40 12.15 7.31
CA ARG A 144 -40.18 12.82 8.38
C ARG A 144 -41.64 12.41 8.36
N MET A 145 -42.25 12.35 7.18
CA MET A 145 -43.66 11.99 7.02
C MET A 145 -43.94 10.55 7.48
N PHE A 146 -43.05 9.60 7.18
CA PHE A 146 -43.16 8.20 7.58
C PHE A 146 -42.52 7.86 8.92
N GLY A 147 -41.81 8.80 9.56
CA GLY A 147 -41.17 8.57 10.87
C GLY A 147 -40.07 7.49 10.86
N ILE A 148 -39.44 7.21 9.71
CA ILE A 148 -38.50 6.08 9.54
C ILE A 148 -37.03 6.41 9.93
N ALA A 149 -36.80 7.58 10.53
CA ALA A 149 -35.45 8.07 10.85
C ALA A 149 -34.68 7.12 11.79
N ASP A 150 -35.33 6.61 12.83
CA ASP A 150 -34.70 5.70 13.80
C ASP A 150 -34.32 4.37 13.15
N TRP A 151 -35.19 3.84 12.28
CA TRP A 151 -34.94 2.61 11.53
C TRP A 151 -33.74 2.76 10.58
N LEU A 152 -33.66 3.88 9.84
CA LEU A 152 -32.53 4.20 8.98
C LEU A 152 -31.22 4.31 9.76
N THR A 153 -31.27 4.99 10.92
CA THR A 153 -30.10 5.18 11.79
C THR A 153 -29.59 3.86 12.35
N GLU A 154 -30.48 2.98 12.81
CA GLU A 154 -30.08 1.66 13.30
C GLU A 154 -29.50 0.79 12.18
N LYS A 155 -30.07 0.85 10.98
CA LYS A 155 -29.54 0.16 9.81
C LYS A 155 -28.13 0.64 9.44
N PHE A 156 -27.87 1.95 9.54
CA PHE A 156 -26.55 2.53 9.35
C PHE A 156 -25.55 2.08 10.43
N ARG A 157 -26.00 2.01 11.68
CA ARG A 157 -25.20 1.54 12.82
C ARG A 157 -24.76 0.09 12.66
N VAL A 158 -25.68 -0.81 12.27
CA VAL A 158 -25.38 -2.22 12.01
C VAL A 158 -24.33 -2.35 10.89
N LEU A 159 -24.51 -1.61 9.79
CA LEU A 159 -23.58 -1.63 8.66
C LEU A 159 -22.18 -1.11 9.04
N ASN A 160 -22.09 -0.07 9.88
CA ASN A 160 -20.80 0.42 10.36
C ASN A 160 -20.13 -0.53 11.35
N LYS A 161 -20.91 -1.26 12.17
CA LYS A 161 -20.39 -2.27 13.09
C LYS A 161 -19.72 -3.42 12.33
N GLU A 162 -20.30 -3.85 11.21
CA GLU A 162 -19.70 -4.84 10.30
C GLU A 162 -18.35 -4.35 9.77
N ARG A 163 -18.28 -3.10 9.28
CA ARG A 163 -17.04 -2.50 8.78
C ARG A 163 -15.97 -2.41 9.86
N TYR A 164 -16.35 -1.99 11.05
CA TYR A 164 -15.44 -1.85 12.19
C TYR A 164 -14.86 -3.21 12.60
N ALA A 165 -15.69 -4.26 12.67
CA ALA A 165 -15.22 -5.61 12.99
C ALA A 165 -14.24 -6.14 11.93
N ALA A 166 -14.54 -5.92 10.65
CA ALA A 166 -13.65 -6.26 9.54
C ALA A 166 -12.31 -5.50 9.62
N GLN A 167 -12.35 -4.21 9.93
CA GLN A 167 -11.15 -3.38 10.06
C GLN A 167 -10.29 -3.80 11.26
N LYS A 168 -10.91 -4.12 12.41
CA LYS A 168 -10.21 -4.63 13.59
C LYS A 168 -9.50 -5.96 13.29
N LYS A 169 -10.17 -6.86 12.56
CA LYS A 169 -9.57 -8.13 12.11
C LYS A 169 -8.38 -7.89 11.18
N ASN A 170 -8.50 -6.99 10.20
CA ASN A 170 -7.40 -6.61 9.32
C ASN A 170 -6.21 -6.05 10.11
N SER A 171 -6.47 -5.10 11.01
CA SER A 171 -5.43 -4.48 11.84
C SER A 171 -4.68 -5.52 12.67
N ARG A 172 -5.38 -6.50 13.27
CA ARG A 172 -4.74 -7.57 14.04
C ARG A 172 -3.84 -8.46 13.18
N ILE A 173 -4.29 -8.83 11.98
CA ILE A 173 -3.52 -9.66 11.05
C ILE A 173 -2.23 -8.92 10.62
N TRP A 174 -2.37 -7.65 10.26
CA TRP A 174 -1.23 -6.81 9.86
C TRP A 174 -0.29 -6.52 11.03
N ALA A 175 -0.79 -6.36 12.25
CA ALA A 175 0.03 -6.18 13.44
C ALA A 175 0.94 -7.40 13.69
N VAL A 176 0.40 -8.63 13.56
CA VAL A 176 1.18 -9.86 13.70
C VAL A 176 2.26 -9.94 12.62
N SER A 177 1.92 -9.67 11.36
CA SER A 177 2.90 -9.66 10.27
C SER A 177 3.97 -8.58 10.47
N ALA A 178 3.59 -7.41 10.99
CA ALA A 178 4.52 -6.31 11.26
C ALA A 178 5.51 -6.69 12.37
N VAL A 179 5.06 -7.36 13.44
CA VAL A 179 5.94 -7.85 14.51
C VAL A 179 6.92 -8.89 13.98
N ILE A 180 6.45 -9.87 13.19
CA ILE A 180 7.33 -10.90 12.59
C ILE A 180 8.41 -10.24 11.73
N ASN A 181 8.02 -9.32 10.84
CA ASN A 181 8.97 -8.61 9.98
C ASN A 181 9.95 -7.74 10.79
N ALA A 182 9.48 -7.07 11.85
CA ALA A 182 10.34 -6.28 12.73
C ALA A 182 11.38 -7.13 13.46
N VAL A 183 10.99 -8.30 13.96
CA VAL A 183 11.90 -9.24 14.64
C VAL A 183 12.94 -9.81 13.67
N LEU A 184 12.52 -10.24 12.48
CA LEU A 184 13.44 -10.72 11.43
C LEU A 184 14.47 -9.63 11.08
N TRP A 185 14.01 -8.39 10.89
CA TRP A 185 14.87 -7.29 10.50
C TRP A 185 15.80 -6.82 11.62
N ALA A 186 15.33 -6.81 12.87
CA ALA A 186 16.17 -6.52 14.03
C ALA A 186 17.26 -7.59 14.21
N GLY A 187 16.94 -8.87 13.96
CA GLY A 187 17.91 -9.96 14.00
C GLY A 187 19.04 -9.80 12.97
N VAL A 188 18.69 -9.42 11.74
CA VAL A 188 19.69 -9.13 10.69
C VAL A 188 20.58 -7.96 11.08
N GLN A 189 20.01 -6.85 11.56
CA GLN A 189 20.77 -5.70 12.01
C GLN A 189 21.74 -6.05 13.14
N ALA A 190 21.26 -6.79 14.15
CA ALA A 190 22.08 -7.25 15.25
C ALA A 190 23.23 -8.15 14.78
N ALA A 191 22.97 -9.08 13.84
CA ALA A 191 23.99 -9.96 13.28
C ALA A 191 25.07 -9.19 12.51
N VAL A 192 24.68 -8.21 11.69
CA VAL A 192 25.62 -7.35 10.94
C VAL A 192 26.48 -6.54 11.92
N TYR A 193 25.88 -5.94 12.95
CA TYR A 193 26.62 -5.15 13.94
C TYR A 193 27.54 -6.00 14.82
N ALA A 194 27.09 -7.19 15.23
CA ALA A 194 27.93 -8.12 15.99
C ALA A 194 29.16 -8.55 15.19
N TRP A 195 28.99 -8.84 13.89
CA TRP A 195 30.10 -9.22 13.02
C TRP A 195 31.06 -8.05 12.74
N LEU A 196 30.53 -6.83 12.58
CA LEU A 196 31.34 -5.61 12.44
C LEU A 196 32.20 -5.36 13.68
N LEU A 197 31.62 -5.48 14.87
CA LEU A 197 32.34 -5.36 16.15
C LEU A 197 33.43 -6.43 16.29
N TYR A 198 33.09 -7.68 16.00
CA TYR A 198 34.05 -8.79 16.06
C TYR A 198 35.26 -8.55 15.14
N SER A 199 35.02 -8.14 13.89
CA SER A 199 36.07 -7.90 12.88
C SER A 199 37.03 -6.76 13.24
N VAL A 200 36.59 -5.80 14.06
CA VAL A 200 37.44 -4.72 14.59
C VAL A 200 38.28 -5.24 15.76
N VAL A 201 37.68 -6.00 16.67
CA VAL A 201 38.39 -6.54 17.84
C VAL A 201 39.48 -7.54 17.43
N THR A 202 39.27 -8.32 16.38
CA THR A 202 40.28 -9.25 15.84
C THR A 202 41.37 -8.57 15.01
N GLY A 203 41.34 -7.24 14.86
CA GLY A 203 42.35 -6.49 14.11
C GLY A 203 42.30 -6.67 12.59
N SER A 204 41.29 -7.38 12.07
CA SER A 204 41.12 -7.62 10.63
C SER A 204 40.66 -6.40 9.84
N MET A 205 40.29 -5.30 10.51
CA MET A 205 39.73 -4.12 9.86
C MET A 205 40.16 -2.80 10.54
N THR A 206 40.45 -1.78 9.74
CA THR A 206 40.77 -0.43 10.24
C THR A 206 39.51 0.27 10.74
N ILE A 207 39.68 1.22 11.67
CA ILE A 207 38.58 2.03 12.22
C ILE A 207 37.85 2.81 11.10
N GLY A 208 38.57 3.27 10.08
CA GLY A 208 37.98 3.97 8.92
C GLY A 208 37.05 3.09 8.08
N ASN A 209 37.43 1.82 7.86
CA ASN A 209 36.56 0.87 7.16
C ASN A 209 35.33 0.52 8.01
N PHE A 210 35.49 0.38 9.33
CA PHE A 210 34.37 0.14 10.24
C PHE A 210 33.30 1.23 10.17
N THR A 211 33.69 2.50 10.24
CA THR A 211 32.73 3.61 10.18
C THR A 211 32.04 3.69 8.82
N LEU A 212 32.76 3.44 7.72
CA LEU A 212 32.19 3.37 6.38
C LEU A 212 31.12 2.29 6.26
N TYR A 213 31.42 1.06 6.73
CA TYR A 213 30.51 -0.06 6.63
C TYR A 213 29.30 0.07 7.57
N LEU A 214 29.51 0.63 8.75
CA LEU A 214 28.42 0.93 9.69
C LEU A 214 27.46 1.99 9.12
N ALA A 215 27.99 3.09 8.59
CA ALA A 215 27.17 4.12 7.94
C ALA A 215 26.43 3.59 6.71
N SER A 216 27.10 2.78 5.87
CA SER A 216 26.50 2.19 4.67
C SER A 216 25.39 1.20 5.01
N SER A 217 25.60 0.34 6.01
CA SER A 217 24.58 -0.61 6.46
C SER A 217 23.37 0.09 7.09
N MET A 218 23.57 1.11 7.92
CA MET A 218 22.47 1.94 8.46
C MET A 218 21.65 2.58 7.34
N THR A 219 22.31 3.20 6.37
CA THR A 219 21.65 3.83 5.22
C THR A 219 20.83 2.80 4.44
N PHE A 220 21.40 1.63 4.15
CA PHE A 220 20.69 0.55 3.47
C PHE A 220 19.45 0.08 4.24
N PHE A 221 19.57 -0.09 5.57
CA PHE A 221 18.47 -0.52 6.42
C PHE A 221 17.35 0.52 6.50
N ASP A 222 17.67 1.81 6.52
CA ASP A 222 16.67 2.88 6.52
C ASP A 222 15.87 2.94 5.20
N TYR A 223 16.54 2.80 4.06
CA TYR A 223 15.87 2.76 2.75
C TYR A 223 14.98 1.51 2.60
N TYR A 224 15.43 0.37 3.13
CA TYR A 224 14.62 -0.84 3.16
C TYR A 224 13.35 -0.65 4.02
N LYS A 225 13.52 -0.10 5.24
CA LYS A 225 12.41 0.18 6.15
C LYS A 225 11.38 1.13 5.52
N SER A 226 11.85 2.23 4.93
CA SER A 226 11.00 3.19 4.20
C SER A 226 10.19 2.52 3.08
N THR A 227 10.73 1.48 2.46
CA THR A 227 10.04 0.71 1.43
C THR A 227 8.95 -0.17 2.02
N ALA A 228 9.23 -0.90 3.10
CA ALA A 228 8.32 -1.86 3.72
C ALA A 228 7.07 -1.22 4.38
N TYR A 229 7.17 -0.02 4.96
CA TYR A 229 6.02 0.65 5.61
C TYR A 229 5.13 1.48 4.66
N ARG A 230 5.51 1.59 3.38
CA ARG A 230 4.82 2.44 2.38
C ARG A 230 4.35 1.64 1.16
N CYS A 231 4.23 0.32 1.30
CA CYS A 231 3.62 -0.59 0.34
C CYS A 231 2.32 -1.15 0.92
#